data_AF-A0A929XCM1-F1
#
_entry.id   AF-A0A929XCM1-F1
#
_cell.length_a   1.000
_cell.length_b   1.000
_cell.length_c   1.000
_cell.angle_alpha   90.00
_cell.angle_beta   90.00
_cell.angle_gamma   90.00
#
_symmetry.space_group_name_H-M   'P 1'
#
loop_
_entity.id
_entity.type
_entity.pdbx_description
1 polymer ?
#
loop_
_entity_poly.entity_id
_entity_poly.type
_entity_poly.pdbx_seq_one_letter_code
_entity_poly.pdbx_strand_id
1 'polypeptide(L)'
;RPLAALTKLKELNIEVNTVQDLAPIGKLSELECLRADGNRIADVSPLANLAKLCVLYLSQNALTDVSALKFCRALENIHLDLNQILDITPLLALPRLKFLTADTSVNHAGFEAKFDKSEGLICLGDVDDEASYARYFAFSAKEAE
;
A
#
# COMPACT_ATOMS: atom_id res chain seq x y z
N ARG A 1 1.10 -9.68 23.34
CA ARG A 1 1.66 -8.72 22.35
C ARG A 1 3.12 -9.07 22.01
N PRO A 2 3.39 -10.19 21.31
CA PRO A 2 4.76 -10.60 20.98
C PRO A 2 5.38 -9.85 19.79
N LEU A 3 4.57 -9.41 18.82
CA LEU A 3 5.07 -8.82 17.56
C LEU A 3 5.86 -7.52 17.77
N ALA A 4 5.39 -6.65 18.65
CA ALA A 4 6.01 -5.35 18.93
C ALA A 4 7.43 -5.42 19.52
N ALA A 5 7.88 -6.61 19.95
CA ALA A 5 9.24 -6.84 20.45
C ALA A 5 10.24 -7.19 19.34
N LEU A 6 9.76 -7.51 18.13
CA LEU A 6 10.59 -7.91 16.99
C LEU A 6 11.16 -6.69 16.26
N THR A 7 11.79 -5.75 16.97
CA THR A 7 12.20 -4.44 16.43
C THR A 7 13.21 -4.49 15.29
N LYS A 8 13.82 -5.65 15.02
CA LYS A 8 14.74 -5.89 13.90
C LYS A 8 14.06 -6.50 12.67
N LEU A 9 12.74 -6.72 12.71
CA LEU A 9 12.01 -7.33 11.61
C LEU A 9 11.99 -6.35 10.42
N LYS A 10 12.47 -6.83 9.26
CA LYS A 10 12.50 -6.09 8.00
C LYS A 10 11.30 -6.38 7.10
N GLU A 11 10.78 -7.59 7.16
CA GLU A 11 9.68 -8.03 6.33
C GLU A 11 8.62 -8.70 7.19
N LEU A 12 7.37 -8.34 6.96
CA LEU A 12 6.22 -8.94 7.64
C LEU A 12 5.16 -9.29 6.60
N ASN A 13 4.82 -10.58 6.53
CA ASN A 13 3.68 -11.08 5.78
C ASN A 13 2.56 -11.49 6.74
N ILE A 14 1.40 -10.85 6.59
CA ILE A 14 0.15 -11.12 7.29
C ILE A 14 -1.04 -11.19 6.32
N GLU A 15 -0.79 -11.51 5.04
CA GLU A 15 -1.81 -11.59 3.99
C GLU A 15 -2.90 -12.62 4.32
N VAL A 16 -4.12 -12.39 3.82
CA VAL A 16 -5.28 -13.30 3.91
C VAL A 16 -5.56 -13.73 5.35
N ASN A 17 -5.82 -12.75 6.21
CA ASN A 17 -6.12 -12.94 7.62
C ASN A 17 -7.35 -12.11 8.04
N THR A 18 -7.52 -11.88 9.33
CA THR A 18 -8.60 -11.03 9.88
C THR A 18 -8.07 -9.84 10.67
N VAL A 19 -6.85 -9.38 10.34
CA VAL A 19 -6.18 -8.27 11.02
C VAL A 19 -6.97 -6.98 10.80
N GLN A 20 -7.18 -6.25 11.88
CA GLN A 20 -7.83 -4.92 11.89
C GLN A 20 -6.92 -3.86 12.50
N ASP A 21 -6.12 -4.25 13.51
CA ASP A 21 -5.28 -3.36 14.30
C ASP A 21 -3.81 -3.49 13.93
N LEU A 22 -3.23 -2.43 13.36
CA LEU A 22 -1.81 -2.33 13.04
C LEU A 22 -0.98 -1.69 14.16
N ALA A 23 -1.57 -1.30 15.31
CA ALA A 23 -0.83 -0.71 16.43
C ALA A 23 0.40 -1.52 16.87
N PRO A 24 0.40 -2.88 16.86
CA PRO A 24 1.60 -3.66 17.17
C PRO A 24 2.75 -3.48 16.17
N ILE A 25 2.45 -3.12 14.92
CA ILE A 25 3.42 -2.96 13.82
C ILE A 25 4.10 -1.59 13.88
N GLY A 26 3.43 -0.56 14.43
CA GLY A 26 3.99 0.80 14.51
C GLY A 26 5.28 0.95 15.32
N LYS A 27 5.75 -0.12 16.00
CA LYS A 27 7.05 -0.16 16.70
C LYS A 27 8.18 -0.84 15.91
N LEU A 28 7.89 -1.41 14.74
CA LEU A 28 8.84 -2.13 13.92
C LEU A 28 9.64 -1.14 13.06
N SER A 29 10.48 -0.32 13.69
CA SER A 29 11.20 0.78 13.03
C SER A 29 12.14 0.33 11.90
N GLU A 30 12.51 -0.95 11.87
CA GLU A 30 13.34 -1.58 10.83
C GLU A 30 12.52 -2.20 9.69
N LEU A 31 11.19 -2.10 9.73
CA LEU A 31 10.32 -2.70 8.72
C LEU A 31 10.48 -1.97 7.38
N GLU A 32 10.80 -2.74 6.36
CA GLU A 32 11.04 -2.33 4.96
C GLU A 32 9.87 -2.79 4.07
N CYS A 33 9.31 -3.99 4.32
CA CYS A 33 8.20 -4.54 3.56
C CYS A 33 7.06 -5.02 4.48
N LEU A 34 5.83 -4.59 4.17
CA LEU A 34 4.60 -5.09 4.79
C LEU A 34 3.65 -5.62 3.73
N ARG A 35 3.38 -6.93 3.78
CA ARG A 35 2.33 -7.58 2.99
C ARG A 35 1.11 -7.84 3.89
N ALA A 36 0.02 -7.14 3.63
CA ALA A 36 -1.19 -7.17 4.46
C ALA A 36 -2.49 -7.21 3.63
N ASP A 37 -2.41 -7.70 2.41
CA ASP A 37 -3.58 -7.89 1.53
C ASP A 37 -4.62 -8.82 2.14
N GLY A 38 -5.89 -8.63 1.80
CA GLY A 38 -6.96 -9.54 2.19
C GLY A 38 -7.19 -9.58 3.70
N ASN A 39 -7.26 -8.41 4.33
CA ASN A 39 -7.50 -8.25 5.77
C ASN A 39 -8.74 -7.37 5.99
N ARG A 40 -8.89 -6.81 7.20
CA ARG A 40 -9.99 -5.90 7.58
C ARG A 40 -9.43 -4.59 8.14
N ILE A 41 -8.28 -4.16 7.62
CA ILE A 41 -7.59 -2.95 8.09
C ILE A 41 -8.38 -1.74 7.60
N ALA A 42 -8.71 -0.84 8.53
CA ALA A 42 -9.36 0.43 8.22
C ALA A 42 -8.50 1.65 8.61
N ASP A 43 -7.45 1.45 9.42
CA ASP A 43 -6.57 2.51 9.91
C ASP A 43 -5.09 2.17 9.69
N VAL A 44 -4.42 3.01 8.90
CA VAL A 44 -2.97 2.94 8.62
C VAL A 44 -2.16 3.97 9.40
N SER A 45 -2.79 4.74 10.30
CA SER A 45 -2.09 5.69 11.18
C SER A 45 -0.93 5.07 11.98
N PRO A 46 -0.98 3.78 12.40
CA PRO A 46 0.17 3.17 13.08
C PRO A 46 1.43 3.06 12.21
N LEU A 47 1.30 3.11 10.88
CA LEU A 47 2.43 2.99 9.95
C LEU A 47 3.20 4.30 9.77
N ALA A 48 2.64 5.45 10.17
CA ALA A 48 3.16 6.79 9.86
C ALA A 48 4.63 7.03 10.27
N ASN A 49 5.14 6.29 11.26
CA ASN A 49 6.51 6.43 11.77
C ASN A 49 7.50 5.38 11.21
N LEU A 50 7.06 4.50 10.31
CA LEU A 50 7.92 3.47 9.72
C LEU A 50 8.76 4.06 8.60
N ALA A 51 9.79 4.82 8.97
CA ALA A 51 10.62 5.60 8.06
C ALA A 51 11.42 4.75 7.04
N LYS A 52 11.53 3.44 7.26
CA LYS A 52 12.20 2.47 6.36
C LYS A 52 11.25 1.71 5.45
N LEU A 53 9.93 1.83 5.66
CA LEU A 53 8.94 1.11 4.87
C LEU A 53 8.98 1.59 3.42
N CYS A 54 9.36 0.71 2.51
CA CYS A 54 9.50 0.97 1.09
C CYS A 54 8.46 0.24 0.23
N VAL A 55 7.96 -0.91 0.70
CA VAL A 55 6.95 -1.71 0.00
C VAL A 55 5.76 -1.99 0.90
N LEU A 56 4.55 -1.71 0.39
CA LEU A 56 3.31 -1.83 1.14
C LEU A 56 2.19 -2.41 0.28
N TYR A 57 1.71 -3.60 0.66
CA TYR A 57 0.53 -4.24 0.07
C TYR A 57 -0.63 -4.16 1.07
N LEU A 58 -1.70 -3.45 0.69
CA LEU A 58 -2.91 -3.22 1.49
C LEU A 58 -4.19 -3.42 0.66
N SER A 59 -4.09 -4.10 -0.48
CA SER A 59 -5.25 -4.40 -1.31
C SER A 59 -6.25 -5.28 -0.57
N GLN A 60 -7.54 -5.22 -0.93
CA GLN A 60 -8.61 -6.00 -0.28
C GLN A 60 -8.67 -5.76 1.24
N ASN A 61 -8.86 -4.49 1.63
CA ASN A 61 -9.05 -4.06 3.01
C ASN A 61 -10.27 -3.11 3.11
N ALA A 62 -10.39 -2.37 4.21
CA ALA A 62 -11.50 -1.44 4.46
C ALA A 62 -11.00 0.00 4.65
N LEU A 63 -9.93 0.37 3.93
CA LEU A 63 -9.34 1.71 4.04
C LEU A 63 -10.24 2.75 3.39
N THR A 64 -10.39 3.89 4.06
CA THR A 64 -11.08 5.07 3.51
C THR A 64 -10.17 6.30 3.47
N ASP A 65 -9.17 6.34 4.36
CA ASP A 65 -8.17 7.39 4.45
C ASP A 65 -6.76 6.78 4.49
N VAL A 66 -5.89 7.28 3.61
CA VAL A 66 -4.47 6.90 3.52
C VAL A 66 -3.53 8.08 3.78
N SER A 67 -4.05 9.19 4.31
CA SER A 67 -3.30 10.43 4.55
C SER A 67 -2.11 10.25 5.49
N ALA A 68 -2.15 9.28 6.39
CA ALA A 68 -1.05 8.93 7.28
C ALA A 68 0.18 8.38 6.53
N LEU A 69 0.00 7.74 5.36
CA LEU A 69 1.10 7.15 4.60
C LEU A 69 2.06 8.21 4.04
N LYS A 70 1.65 9.48 3.92
CA LYS A 70 2.53 10.57 3.45
C LYS A 70 3.78 10.77 4.31
N PHE A 71 3.76 10.29 5.56
CA PHE A 71 4.88 10.36 6.49
C PHE A 71 5.91 9.25 6.27
N CYS A 72 5.52 8.15 5.61
CA CYS A 72 6.40 7.04 5.24
C CYS A 72 7.24 7.41 4.00
N ARG A 73 8.21 8.32 4.18
CA ARG A 73 8.94 8.96 3.06
C ARG A 73 9.80 8.02 2.21
N ALA A 74 10.01 6.79 2.67
CA ALA A 74 10.73 5.75 1.94
C ALA A 74 9.84 4.90 1.01
N LEU A 75 8.50 5.06 1.06
CA LEU A 75 7.58 4.28 0.22
C LEU A 75 7.88 4.49 -1.26
N GLU A 76 8.05 3.37 -1.96
CA GLU A 76 8.33 3.28 -3.40
C GLU A 76 7.18 2.58 -4.12
N ASN A 77 6.67 1.49 -3.54
CA ASN A 77 5.61 0.66 -4.12
C ASN A 77 4.45 0.53 -3.13
N ILE A 78 3.24 0.91 -3.56
CA ILE A 78 2.03 0.84 -2.74
C ILE A 78 0.90 0.20 -3.55
N HIS A 79 0.23 -0.79 -2.97
CA HIS A 79 -0.97 -1.41 -3.54
C HIS A 79 -2.17 -1.15 -2.64
N LEU A 80 -3.20 -0.49 -3.19
CA LEU A 80 -4.40 -0.05 -2.45
C LEU A 80 -5.72 -0.50 -3.11
N ASP A 81 -5.67 -1.36 -4.11
CA ASP A 81 -6.86 -1.80 -4.83
C ASP A 81 -7.87 -2.46 -3.89
N LEU A 82 -9.16 -2.43 -4.26
CA LEU A 82 -10.22 -3.10 -3.51
C LEU A 82 -10.29 -2.60 -2.06
N ASN A 83 -10.31 -1.27 -1.93
CA ASN A 83 -10.57 -0.56 -0.68
C ASN A 83 -11.80 0.36 -0.85
N GLN A 84 -12.01 1.30 0.07
CA GLN A 84 -13.06 2.33 -0.01
C GLN A 84 -12.44 3.74 0.02
N ILE A 85 -11.23 3.88 -0.55
CA ILE A 85 -10.48 5.14 -0.57
C ILE A 85 -11.11 6.06 -1.62
N LEU A 86 -11.25 7.34 -1.30
CA LEU A 86 -11.76 8.34 -2.24
C LEU A 86 -10.69 9.33 -2.71
N ASP A 87 -9.59 9.45 -1.97
CA ASP A 87 -8.56 10.44 -2.24
C ASP A 87 -7.16 9.91 -1.94
N ILE A 88 -6.34 9.82 -2.99
CA ILE A 88 -4.93 9.44 -2.88
C ILE A 88 -3.97 10.63 -3.02
N THR A 89 -4.48 11.86 -3.18
CA THR A 89 -3.64 13.07 -3.27
C THR A 89 -2.64 13.24 -2.13
N PRO A 90 -2.87 12.79 -0.88
CA PRO A 90 -1.84 12.84 0.15
C PRO A 90 -0.55 12.09 -0.21
N LEU A 91 -0.62 11.06 -1.06
CA LEU A 91 0.54 10.25 -1.48
C LEU A 91 1.40 10.98 -2.53
N LEU A 92 0.92 12.09 -3.12
CA LEU A 92 1.67 12.88 -4.08
C LEU A 92 2.95 13.47 -3.46
N ALA A 93 2.96 13.67 -2.14
CA ALA A 93 4.10 14.16 -1.37
C ALA A 93 5.25 13.15 -1.18
N LEU A 94 5.02 11.87 -1.51
CA LEU A 94 6.01 10.81 -1.35
C LEU A 94 7.13 10.97 -2.39
N PRO A 95 8.39 11.23 -1.98
CA PRO A 95 9.44 11.65 -2.90
C PRO A 95 10.04 10.49 -3.71
N ARG A 96 9.82 9.25 -3.25
CA ARG A 96 10.38 8.02 -3.84
C ARG A 96 9.33 7.11 -4.44
N LEU A 97 8.06 7.53 -4.43
CA LEU A 97 6.96 6.73 -4.96
C LEU A 97 7.17 6.51 -6.45
N LYS A 98 7.36 5.25 -6.84
CA LYS A 98 7.57 4.78 -8.21
C LYS A 98 6.31 4.12 -8.74
N PHE A 99 5.62 3.37 -7.87
CA PHE A 99 4.47 2.58 -8.24
C PHE A 99 3.33 2.73 -7.23
N LEU A 100 2.12 2.88 -7.74
CA LEU A 100 0.90 2.99 -6.96
C LEU A 100 -0.24 2.30 -7.71
N THR A 101 -0.95 1.39 -7.07
CA THR A 101 -2.24 0.91 -7.55
C THR A 101 -3.37 1.36 -6.64
N ALA A 102 -4.52 1.66 -7.22
CA ALA A 102 -5.75 2.03 -6.54
C ALA A 102 -6.94 1.85 -7.47
N ASP A 103 -8.16 1.88 -6.93
CA ASP A 103 -9.37 1.77 -7.73
C ASP A 103 -9.56 2.98 -8.66
N THR A 104 -10.17 2.80 -9.84
CA THR A 104 -10.42 3.90 -10.80
C THR A 104 -11.32 5.01 -10.28
N SER A 105 -12.09 4.74 -9.21
CA SER A 105 -12.97 5.71 -8.56
C SER A 105 -12.22 6.73 -7.69
N VAL A 106 -10.94 6.52 -7.38
CA VAL A 106 -10.17 7.42 -6.52
C VAL A 106 -9.88 8.75 -7.20
N ASN A 107 -9.87 9.84 -6.43
CA ASN A 107 -9.27 11.09 -6.88
C ASN A 107 -7.75 10.96 -6.97
N HIS A 108 -7.23 11.05 -8.19
CA HIS A 108 -5.82 10.90 -8.53
C HIS A 108 -5.23 12.16 -9.20
N ALA A 109 -5.87 13.31 -9.00
CA ALA A 109 -5.41 14.58 -9.56
C ALA A 109 -3.93 14.85 -9.23
N GLY A 110 -3.13 15.16 -10.26
CA GLY A 110 -1.71 15.47 -10.14
C GLY A 110 -0.75 14.27 -10.21
N PHE A 111 -1.24 13.03 -10.11
CA PHE A 111 -0.38 11.86 -10.28
C PHE A 111 -0.01 11.56 -11.74
N GLU A 112 -0.87 11.91 -12.69
CA GLU A 112 -0.60 11.75 -14.14
C GLU A 112 0.68 12.46 -14.58
N ALA A 113 1.02 13.60 -13.94
CA ALA A 113 2.24 14.35 -14.24
C ALA A 113 3.47 13.82 -13.49
N LYS A 114 3.27 13.01 -12.45
CA LYS A 114 4.32 12.49 -11.59
C LYS A 114 4.90 11.17 -12.09
N PHE A 115 4.07 10.34 -12.71
CA PHE A 115 4.47 9.01 -13.14
C PHE A 115 4.71 8.92 -14.65
N ASP A 116 5.75 8.19 -15.05
CA ASP A 116 5.95 7.82 -16.45
C ASP A 116 4.95 6.72 -16.86
N LYS A 117 4.57 6.69 -18.13
CA LYS A 117 3.64 5.71 -18.72
C LYS A 117 4.13 4.27 -18.65
N SER A 118 5.43 4.07 -18.38
CA SER A 118 6.08 2.75 -18.38
C SER A 118 6.01 2.02 -17.03
N GLU A 119 5.92 2.73 -15.91
CA GLU A 119 6.08 2.16 -14.55
C GLU A 119 5.14 2.83 -13.51
N GLY A 120 4.13 3.58 -13.98
CA GLY A 120 3.37 4.56 -13.19
C GLY A 120 2.06 4.12 -12.55
N LEU A 121 1.37 5.08 -11.90
CA LEU A 121 0.03 4.92 -11.30
C LEU A 121 -0.89 4.05 -12.16
N ILE A 122 -1.26 2.90 -11.62
CA ILE A 122 -2.22 2.00 -12.24
C ILE A 122 -3.53 2.12 -11.46
N CYS A 123 -4.47 2.88 -12.01
CA CYS A 123 -5.84 2.82 -11.54
C CYS A 123 -6.52 1.59 -12.16
N LEU A 124 -6.85 0.60 -11.33
CA LEU A 124 -7.55 -0.62 -11.74
C LEU A 124 -9.06 -0.41 -11.68
N GLY A 125 -9.77 -0.81 -12.74
CA GLY A 125 -11.23 -0.77 -12.76
C GLY A 125 -11.85 -1.73 -11.74
N ASP A 126 -13.18 -1.67 -11.58
CA ASP A 126 -13.94 -2.64 -10.77
C ASP A 126 -13.42 -4.08 -11.00
N VAL A 127 -13.45 -4.89 -9.94
CA VAL A 127 -12.89 -6.26 -9.86
C VAL A 127 -13.35 -7.22 -10.97
N ASP A 128 -14.39 -6.83 -11.70
CA ASP A 128 -14.96 -7.54 -12.83
C ASP A 128 -14.23 -7.25 -14.17
N ASP A 129 -13.29 -6.30 -14.21
CA ASP A 129 -12.44 -6.03 -15.35
C ASP A 129 -11.23 -6.98 -15.39
N GLU A 130 -11.38 -8.05 -16.16
CA GLU A 130 -10.36 -9.08 -16.39
C GLU A 130 -9.01 -8.49 -16.85
N ALA A 131 -9.01 -7.35 -17.55
CA ALA A 131 -7.79 -6.67 -17.99
C ALA A 131 -7.05 -5.98 -16.83
N SER A 132 -7.78 -5.37 -15.89
CA SER A 132 -7.23 -4.80 -14.66
C SER A 132 -6.63 -5.89 -13.77
N TYR A 133 -7.34 -7.02 -13.62
CA TYR A 133 -6.85 -8.17 -12.87
C TYR A 133 -5.60 -8.79 -13.52
N ALA A 134 -5.57 -8.95 -14.84
CA ALA A 134 -4.39 -9.46 -15.55
C ALA A 134 -3.16 -8.56 -15.41
N ARG A 135 -3.33 -7.22 -15.38
CA ARG A 135 -2.22 -6.28 -15.11
C ARG A 135 -1.67 -6.44 -13.70
N TYR A 136 -2.55 -6.59 -12.71
CA TYR A 136 -2.16 -6.86 -11.32
C TYR A 136 -1.32 -8.16 -11.22
N PHE A 137 -1.83 -9.27 -11.75
CA PHE A 137 -1.14 -10.57 -11.69
C PHE A 137 0.16 -10.61 -12.49
N ALA A 138 0.21 -10.01 -13.67
CA ALA A 138 1.42 -9.95 -14.48
C ALA A 138 2.56 -9.19 -13.78
N PHE A 139 2.22 -8.18 -12.97
CA PHE A 139 3.20 -7.41 -12.20
C PHE A 139 3.60 -8.12 -10.89
N SER A 140 2.63 -8.61 -10.11
CA SER A 140 2.92 -9.38 -8.89
C SER A 140 3.77 -10.63 -9.16
N ALA A 141 3.63 -11.23 -10.34
CA ALA A 141 4.48 -12.34 -10.78
C ALA A 141 5.91 -11.91 -11.17
N LYS A 142 6.12 -10.67 -11.64
CA LYS A 142 7.44 -10.12 -11.96
C LYS A 142 8.26 -9.72 -10.73
N GLU A 143 7.63 -9.29 -9.65
CA GLU A 143 8.33 -8.99 -8.39
C GLU A 143 8.64 -10.24 -7.53
N ALA A 144 8.17 -11.41 -7.96
CA ALA A 144 8.42 -12.69 -7.29
C ALA A 144 9.65 -13.46 -7.85
N GLU A 145 10.32 -12.94 -8.88
CA GLU A 145 11.61 -13.41 -9.42
C GLU A 145 12.79 -12.53 -8.98
#